data_AF-A0A238W594-F1
#
_entry.id   AF-A0A238W594-F1
#
_cell.length_a   1.000
_cell.length_b   1.000
_cell.length_c   1.000
_cell.angle_alpha   90.00
_cell.angle_beta   90.00
_cell.angle_gamma   90.00
#
_symmetry.space_group_name_H-M   'P 1'
#
loop_
_entity.id
_entity.type
_entity.pdbx_description
1 polymer ?
#
loop_
_entity_poly.entity_id
_entity_poly.type
_entity_poly.pdbx_seq_one_letter_code
_entity_poly.pdbx_strand_id
1 'polypeptide(L)'
;MYWRGHIGIGLLVYAPIAAAMLSRGEPALAALGGMLAVVFATLPDADQSLPIPHRGPTHTIAFAVGAGLLMGLLAAAVLAIGTTFGVAAVADTPSWTPAFVAGVVTLTLCSHLAGDSITPMGIRPFRPLSDVHFTFDLTPAKNPRANYLFLLAGLLATTAAVWLTI
;
A
#
# COMPACT_ATOMS: atom_id res chain seq x y z
N MET A 1 -8.42 3.82 -10.65
CA MET A 1 -7.95 2.98 -11.79
C MET A 1 -8.54 1.59 -11.62
N TYR A 2 -8.15 0.57 -12.39
CA TYR A 2 -8.52 -0.82 -12.05
C TYR A 2 -7.40 -1.49 -11.25
N TRP A 3 -7.69 -2.68 -10.71
CA TRP A 3 -6.80 -3.39 -9.78
C TRP A 3 -5.35 -3.50 -10.29
N ARG A 4 -5.16 -3.77 -11.58
CA ARG A 4 -3.82 -3.87 -12.19
C ARG A 4 -3.01 -2.59 -12.05
N GLY A 5 -3.65 -1.45 -12.28
CA GLY A 5 -3.03 -0.14 -12.12
C GLY A 5 -2.65 0.13 -10.67
N HIS A 6 -3.56 -0.13 -9.73
CA HIS A 6 -3.30 0.11 -8.31
C HIS A 6 -2.21 -0.81 -7.73
N ILE A 7 -2.24 -2.10 -8.05
CA ILE A 7 -1.16 -3.02 -7.64
C ILE A 7 0.17 -2.57 -8.24
N GLY A 8 0.18 -2.19 -9.51
CA GLY A 8 1.39 -1.69 -10.18
C GLY A 8 1.98 -0.45 -9.52
N ILE A 9 1.16 0.55 -9.24
CA ILE A 9 1.60 1.79 -8.57
C ILE A 9 2.06 1.48 -7.13
N GLY A 10 1.35 0.61 -6.40
CA GLY A 10 1.73 0.20 -5.05
C GLY A 10 3.10 -0.49 -5.02
N LEU A 11 3.32 -1.45 -5.92
CA LEU A 11 4.62 -2.11 -6.06
C LEU A 11 5.73 -1.14 -6.49
N LEU A 12 5.45 -0.22 -7.41
CA LEU A 12 6.41 0.78 -7.86
C LEU A 12 6.88 1.67 -6.71
N VAL A 13 5.96 2.15 -5.88
CA VAL A 13 6.27 2.98 -4.71
C VAL A 13 6.93 2.17 -3.59
N TYR A 14 6.59 0.89 -3.46
CA TYR A 14 7.17 -0.01 -2.46
C TYR A 14 8.60 -0.50 -2.81
N ALA A 15 8.94 -0.62 -4.10
CA ALA A 15 10.24 -1.11 -4.56
C ALA A 15 11.48 -0.53 -3.83
N PRO A 16 11.63 0.79 -3.61
CA PRO A 16 12.77 1.32 -2.86
C PRO A 16 12.80 0.85 -1.39
N ILE A 17 11.65 0.62 -0.76
CA ILE A 17 11.57 0.08 0.59
C ILE A 17 12.00 -1.39 0.59
N ALA A 18 11.56 -2.17 -0.40
CA ALA A 18 12.01 -3.55 -0.57
C ALA A 18 13.53 -3.64 -0.66
N ALA A 19 14.15 -2.82 -1.52
CA ALA A 19 15.61 -2.74 -1.64
C ALA A 19 16.29 -2.38 -0.31
N ALA A 20 15.74 -1.39 0.42
CA ALA A 20 16.27 -0.99 1.71
C ALA A 20 16.21 -2.12 2.76
N MET A 21 15.12 -2.91 2.78
CA MET A 21 15.00 -4.06 3.69
C MET A 21 15.98 -5.17 3.32
N LEU A 22 16.07 -5.51 2.02
CA LEU A 22 17.01 -6.53 1.54
C LEU A 22 18.46 -6.16 1.85
N SER A 23 18.85 -4.90 1.63
CA SER A 23 20.20 -4.41 1.94
C SER A 23 20.57 -4.45 3.43
N ARG A 24 19.57 -4.53 4.33
CA ARG A 24 19.75 -4.65 5.77
C ARG A 24 19.72 -6.10 6.26
N GLY A 25 19.59 -7.08 5.36
CA GLY A 25 19.46 -8.48 5.72
C GLY A 25 18.06 -8.86 6.23
N GLU A 26 17.02 -8.11 5.84
CA GLU A 26 15.64 -8.30 6.29
C GLU A 26 14.72 -8.84 5.16
N PRO A 27 15.01 -10.00 4.55
CA PRO A 27 14.24 -10.50 3.39
C PRO A 27 12.79 -10.87 3.75
N ALA A 28 12.54 -11.31 4.98
CA ALA A 28 11.19 -11.62 5.45
C ALA A 28 10.31 -10.36 5.51
N LEU A 29 10.85 -9.24 5.99
CA LEU A 29 10.14 -7.95 6.00
C LEU A 29 9.97 -7.39 4.59
N ALA A 30 10.98 -7.55 3.72
CA ALA A 30 10.86 -7.19 2.31
C ALA A 30 9.70 -7.95 1.62
N ALA A 31 9.56 -9.24 1.88
CA ALA A 31 8.48 -10.06 1.35
C ALA A 31 7.12 -9.69 1.96
N LEU A 32 7.06 -9.50 3.29
CA LEU A 32 5.87 -9.07 4.01
C LEU A 32 5.34 -7.75 3.45
N GLY A 33 6.20 -6.74 3.28
CA GLY A 33 5.78 -5.45 2.74
C GLY A 33 5.29 -5.55 1.29
N GLY A 34 5.90 -6.40 0.46
CA GLY A 34 5.45 -6.63 -0.91
C GLY A 34 4.06 -7.29 -0.96
N MET A 35 3.84 -8.27 -0.09
CA MET A 35 2.52 -8.90 0.07
C MET A 35 1.47 -7.87 0.55
N LEU A 36 1.80 -7.06 1.56
CA LEU A 36 0.90 -5.99 2.03
C LEU A 36 0.58 -4.99 0.90
N ALA A 37 1.58 -4.60 0.11
CA ALA A 37 1.38 -3.71 -1.03
C ALA A 37 0.39 -4.27 -2.05
N VAL A 38 0.46 -5.58 -2.33
CA VAL A 38 -0.48 -6.26 -3.23
C VAL A 38 -1.88 -6.37 -2.63
N VAL A 39 -1.99 -6.83 -1.38
CA VAL A 39 -3.28 -7.09 -0.71
C VAL A 39 -4.06 -5.81 -0.47
N PHE A 40 -3.39 -4.73 -0.06
CA PHE A 40 -4.04 -3.47 0.29
C PHE A 40 -4.21 -2.51 -0.90
N ALA A 41 -3.61 -2.81 -2.06
CA ALA A 41 -3.64 -1.92 -3.23
C ALA A 41 -5.05 -1.47 -3.65
N THR A 42 -6.07 -2.31 -3.47
CA THR A 42 -7.45 -2.02 -3.89
C THR A 42 -8.40 -1.90 -2.71
N LEU A 43 -7.91 -1.85 -1.47
CA LEU A 43 -8.78 -1.77 -0.29
C LEU A 43 -9.75 -0.58 -0.33
N PRO A 44 -9.36 0.65 -0.77
CA PRO A 44 -10.30 1.76 -0.83
C PRO A 44 -11.50 1.52 -1.76
N ASP A 45 -11.30 0.79 -2.86
CA ASP A 45 -12.35 0.46 -3.84
C ASP A 45 -13.36 -0.58 -3.34
N ALA A 46 -13.14 -1.17 -2.16
CA ALA A 46 -14.17 -1.99 -1.50
C ALA A 46 -15.46 -1.18 -1.26
N ASP A 47 -15.37 0.15 -1.22
CA ASP A 47 -16.51 1.07 -1.15
C ASP A 47 -17.54 0.88 -2.27
N GLN A 48 -17.14 0.39 -3.45
CA GLN A 48 -18.04 0.12 -4.58
C GLN A 48 -19.07 -0.97 -4.28
N SER A 49 -18.81 -1.80 -3.26
CA SER A 49 -19.71 -2.87 -2.80
C SER A 49 -20.42 -2.51 -1.49
N LEU A 50 -20.20 -1.31 -0.95
CA LEU A 50 -20.75 -0.86 0.33
C LEU A 50 -21.78 0.25 0.10
N PRO A 51 -22.74 0.46 1.02
CA PRO A 51 -23.72 1.55 0.93
C PRO A 51 -23.13 2.92 1.31
N ILE A 52 -21.95 3.24 0.79
CA ILE A 52 -21.25 4.51 0.98
C ILE A 52 -20.86 5.13 -0.37
N PRO A 53 -20.66 6.45 -0.47
CA PRO A 53 -20.23 7.06 -1.72
C PRO A 53 -18.85 6.57 -2.15
N HIS A 54 -18.71 6.15 -3.41
CA HIS A 54 -17.41 5.82 -3.99
C HIS A 54 -16.50 7.07 -4.00
N ARG A 55 -15.24 6.90 -3.63
CA ARG A 55 -14.27 8.00 -3.41
C ARG A 55 -14.68 8.98 -2.31
N GLY A 56 -15.43 8.46 -1.34
CA GLY A 56 -15.81 9.12 -0.12
C GLY A 56 -14.78 8.87 0.99
N PRO A 57 -15.19 8.38 2.16
CA PRO A 57 -14.31 8.21 3.33
C PRO A 57 -13.08 7.32 3.09
N THR A 58 -13.20 6.30 2.26
CA THR A 58 -12.15 5.31 1.93
C THR A 58 -11.00 5.91 1.09
N HIS A 59 -11.24 7.00 0.36
CA HIS A 59 -10.24 7.65 -0.49
C HIS A 59 -9.68 8.93 0.16
N THR A 60 -9.43 8.86 1.46
CA THR A 60 -8.87 9.97 2.26
C THR A 60 -7.52 9.60 2.87
N ILE A 61 -6.70 10.62 3.16
CA ILE A 61 -5.44 10.44 3.90
C ILE A 61 -5.72 9.93 5.32
N ALA A 62 -6.82 10.38 5.94
CA ALA A 62 -7.24 9.92 7.25
C ALA A 62 -7.52 8.40 7.25
N PHE A 63 -8.19 7.88 6.21
CA PHE A 63 -8.40 6.44 6.06
C PHE A 63 -7.07 5.69 5.87
N ALA A 64 -6.18 6.20 5.00
CA ALA A 64 -4.87 5.58 4.75
C ALA A 64 -4.01 5.49 6.03
N VAL A 65 -3.97 6.56 6.82
CA VAL A 65 -3.25 6.60 8.10
C VAL A 65 -3.93 5.70 9.14
N GLY A 66 -5.26 5.80 9.28
CA GLY A 66 -6.02 5.01 10.25
C GLY A 66 -5.90 3.49 10.01
N ALA A 67 -6.02 3.06 8.75
CA ALA A 67 -5.85 1.65 8.37
C ALA A 67 -4.41 1.17 8.60
N GLY A 68 -3.40 1.99 8.28
CA GLY A 68 -2.01 1.65 8.58
C GLY A 68 -1.75 1.52 10.08
N LEU A 69 -2.21 2.49 10.89
CA LEU A 69 -2.09 2.42 12.34
C LEU A 69 -2.78 1.18 12.91
N LEU A 70 -3.99 0.86 12.43
CA LEU A 70 -4.70 -0.37 12.82
C LEU A 70 -3.87 -1.61 12.50
N MET A 71 -3.31 -1.71 11.28
CA MET A 71 -2.48 -2.85 10.89
C MET A 71 -1.16 -2.92 11.69
N GLY A 72 -0.57 -1.78 12.04
CA GLY A 72 0.57 -1.73 12.96
C GLY A 72 0.22 -2.24 14.35
N LEU A 73 -0.92 -1.84 14.91
CA LEU A 73 -1.38 -2.34 16.21
C LEU A 73 -1.65 -3.84 16.18
N LEU A 74 -2.25 -4.35 15.10
CA LEU A 74 -2.45 -5.79 14.91
C LEU A 74 -1.10 -6.53 14.82
N ALA A 75 -0.12 -6.00 14.09
CA ALA A 75 1.22 -6.57 14.02
C ALA A 75 1.92 -6.55 15.40
N ALA A 76 1.76 -5.48 16.19
CA ALA A 76 2.27 -5.41 17.56
C ALA A 76 1.63 -6.46 18.46
N ALA A 77 0.32 -6.66 18.36
CA ALA A 77 -0.40 -7.69 19.12
C ALA A 77 0.08 -9.10 18.74
N VAL A 78 0.23 -9.39 17.44
CA VAL A 78 0.75 -10.67 16.95
C VAL A 78 2.17 -10.92 17.48
N LEU A 79 3.04 -9.92 17.40
CA LEU A 79 4.41 -10.03 17.92
C LEU A 79 4.42 -10.29 19.43
N ALA A 80 3.67 -9.50 20.21
CA ALA A 80 3.60 -9.63 21.67
C ALA A 80 3.03 -10.99 22.13
N ILE A 81 1.99 -11.48 21.46
CA ILE A 81 1.41 -12.80 21.72
C ILE A 81 2.45 -13.88 21.38
N GLY A 82 3.05 -13.82 20.19
CA GLY A 82 4.05 -14.80 19.77
C GLY A 82 5.26 -14.86 20.70
N THR A 83 5.75 -13.71 21.18
CA THR A 83 6.86 -13.66 22.14
C THR A 83 6.45 -14.26 23.49
N THR A 84 5.22 -13.99 23.95
CA THR A 84 4.71 -14.50 25.23
C THR A 84 4.59 -16.03 25.22
N PHE A 85 4.16 -16.60 24.10
CA PHE A 85 3.97 -18.05 23.94
C PHE A 85 5.18 -18.78 23.34
N GLY A 86 6.32 -18.10 23.13
CA GLY A 86 7.53 -18.72 22.60
C GLY A 86 7.41 -19.23 21.16
N VAL A 87 6.60 -18.57 20.32
CA VAL A 87 6.45 -18.93 18.91
C VAL A 87 7.76 -18.65 18.17
N ALA A 88 8.45 -19.70 17.73
CA ALA A 88 9.76 -19.59 17.10
C ALA A 88 9.80 -18.62 15.90
N ALA A 89 8.73 -18.57 15.11
CA ALA A 89 8.64 -17.70 13.93
C ALA A 89 8.72 -16.19 14.24
N VAL A 90 8.43 -15.76 15.48
CA VAL A 90 8.52 -14.35 15.88
C VAL A 90 9.77 -14.02 16.70
N ALA A 91 10.58 -15.02 17.07
CA ALA A 91 11.71 -14.85 17.97
C ALA A 91 12.76 -13.86 17.41
N ASP A 92 13.01 -13.93 16.10
CA ASP A 92 13.98 -13.07 15.40
C ASP A 92 13.31 -11.89 14.69
N THR A 93 12.01 -11.67 14.91
CA THR A 93 11.30 -10.56 14.25
C THR A 93 11.73 -9.22 14.89
N PRO A 94 12.21 -8.24 14.11
CA PRO A 94 12.64 -6.96 14.67
C PRO A 94 11.49 -6.25 15.40
N SER A 95 11.80 -5.64 16.55
CA SER A 95 10.79 -4.96 17.39
C SER A 95 10.10 -3.78 16.70
N TRP A 96 10.70 -3.23 15.63
CA TRP A 96 10.13 -2.17 14.81
C TRP A 96 9.18 -2.67 13.69
N THR A 97 9.00 -3.99 13.55
CA THR A 97 8.07 -4.60 12.57
C THR A 97 6.66 -3.99 12.59
N PRO A 98 6.04 -3.68 13.75
CA PRO A 98 4.74 -3.03 13.77
C PRO A 98 4.72 -1.66 13.06
N ALA A 99 5.76 -0.86 13.25
CA ALA A 99 5.89 0.44 12.58
C ALA A 99 6.10 0.29 11.08
N PHE A 100 6.86 -0.74 10.67
CA PHE A 100 7.03 -1.10 9.26
C PHE A 100 5.71 -1.49 8.60
N VAL A 101 4.93 -2.38 9.23
CA VAL A 101 3.61 -2.78 8.73
C VAL A 101 2.70 -1.57 8.58
N ALA A 102 2.64 -0.71 9.60
CA ALA A 102 1.85 0.52 9.53
C ALA A 102 2.28 1.41 8.35
N GLY A 103 3.59 1.63 8.21
CA GLY A 103 4.16 2.45 7.15
C GLY A 103 3.85 1.91 5.75
N VAL A 104 4.05 0.61 5.52
CA VAL A 104 3.80 0.00 4.20
C VAL A 104 2.31 0.03 3.83
N VAL A 105 1.42 -0.27 4.78
CA VAL A 105 -0.02 -0.21 4.52
C VAL A 105 -0.45 1.22 4.21
N THR A 106 -0.04 2.21 5.02
CA THR A 106 -0.33 3.62 4.74
C THR A 106 0.22 4.05 3.39
N LEU A 107 1.48 3.70 3.06
CA LEU A 107 2.09 4.02 1.78
C LEU A 107 1.31 3.44 0.60
N THR A 108 0.88 2.18 0.72
CA THR A 108 0.10 1.48 -0.31
C THR A 108 -1.23 2.17 -0.54
N LEU A 109 -1.94 2.53 0.52
CA LEU A 109 -3.21 3.25 0.42
C LEU A 109 -3.01 4.67 -0.14
N CYS A 110 -1.96 5.38 0.25
CA CYS A 110 -1.59 6.64 -0.38
C CYS A 110 -1.26 6.49 -1.87
N SER A 111 -0.63 5.39 -2.28
CA SER A 111 -0.37 5.08 -3.69
C SER A 111 -1.66 4.81 -4.47
N HIS A 112 -2.68 4.24 -3.81
CA HIS A 112 -4.01 4.09 -4.39
C HIS A 112 -4.63 5.46 -4.67
N LEU A 113 -4.61 6.37 -3.67
CA LEU A 113 -5.06 7.74 -3.80
C LEU A 113 -4.33 8.47 -4.94
N ALA A 114 -3.01 8.31 -5.03
CA ALA A 114 -2.21 8.86 -6.12
C ALA A 114 -2.67 8.30 -7.48
N GLY A 115 -2.88 6.98 -7.58
CA GLY A 115 -3.41 6.35 -8.79
C GLY A 115 -4.78 6.86 -9.19
N ASP A 116 -5.64 7.18 -8.23
CA ASP A 116 -6.95 7.75 -8.52
C ASP A 116 -6.92 9.23 -8.89
N SER A 117 -5.97 10.00 -8.35
CA SER A 117 -5.73 11.37 -8.78
C SER A 117 -5.26 11.49 -10.23
N ILE A 118 -4.68 10.44 -10.82
CA ILE A 118 -4.29 10.40 -12.25
C ILE A 118 -5.53 10.42 -13.17
N THR A 119 -6.68 9.96 -12.66
CA THR A 119 -7.89 9.76 -13.46
C THR A 119 -8.81 10.99 -13.42
N PRO A 120 -9.61 11.24 -14.48
CA PRO A 120 -10.51 12.41 -14.55
C PRO A 120 -11.41 12.59 -13.31
N MET A 121 -11.91 11.47 -12.74
CA MET A 121 -12.79 11.49 -11.58
C MET A 121 -12.12 12.06 -10.32
N GLY A 122 -10.79 11.93 -10.19
CA GLY A 122 -10.01 12.49 -9.09
C GLY A 122 -10.42 12.00 -7.70
N ILE A 123 -9.94 12.69 -6.67
CA ILE A 123 -10.21 12.42 -5.24
C ILE A 123 -10.35 13.70 -4.42
N ARG A 124 -10.85 13.59 -3.19
CA ARG A 124 -10.87 14.67 -2.18
C ARG A 124 -10.15 14.18 -0.91
N PRO A 125 -8.80 14.14 -0.92
CA PRO A 125 -8.01 13.39 0.05
C PRO A 125 -8.12 13.92 1.49
N PHE A 126 -8.51 15.18 1.65
CA PHE A 126 -8.55 15.88 2.94
C PHE A 126 -9.96 15.98 3.55
N ARG A 127 -10.95 15.28 3.00
CA ARG A 127 -12.28 15.20 3.63
C ARG A 127 -12.20 14.53 5.01
N PRO A 128 -13.02 14.98 5.99
CA PRO A 128 -14.02 16.04 5.90
C PRO A 128 -13.48 17.46 6.18
N LEU A 129 -12.17 17.61 6.44
CA LEU A 129 -11.56 18.90 6.80
C LEU A 129 -11.53 19.89 5.62
N SER A 130 -11.40 19.38 4.40
CA SER A 130 -11.38 20.19 3.19
C SER A 130 -12.00 19.45 2.01
N ASP A 131 -12.69 20.23 1.16
CA ASP A 131 -13.35 19.76 -0.05
C ASP A 131 -12.50 19.89 -1.31
N VAL A 132 -11.21 20.25 -1.18
CA VAL A 132 -10.31 20.38 -2.33
C VAL A 132 -10.28 19.08 -3.14
N HIS A 133 -10.56 19.22 -4.43
CA HIS A 133 -10.57 18.13 -5.39
C HIS A 133 -9.23 18.09 -6.14
N PHE A 134 -8.61 16.92 -6.16
CA PHE A 134 -7.35 16.67 -6.85
C PHE A 134 -7.58 15.71 -8.01
N THR A 135 -7.21 16.16 -9.21
CA THR A 135 -7.20 15.37 -10.43
C THR A 135 -6.13 15.89 -11.36
N PHE A 136 -5.39 15.00 -12.02
CA PHE A 136 -4.47 15.30 -13.10
C PHE A 136 -5.12 15.11 -14.48
N ASP A 137 -6.27 14.42 -14.54
CA ASP A 137 -7.01 14.15 -15.78
C ASP A 137 -6.15 13.62 -16.95
N LEU A 138 -5.26 12.66 -16.65
CA LEU A 138 -4.28 12.16 -17.64
C LEU A 138 -4.81 10.97 -18.43
N THR A 139 -5.52 10.07 -17.77
CA THR A 139 -6.07 8.87 -18.42
C THR A 139 -7.32 8.37 -17.69
N PRO A 140 -8.36 7.93 -18.42
CA PRO A 140 -9.51 7.27 -17.81
C PRO A 140 -9.10 6.04 -17.01
N ALA A 141 -9.76 5.81 -15.87
CA ALA A 141 -9.51 4.65 -15.00
C ALA A 141 -9.59 3.30 -15.75
N LYS A 142 -10.47 3.22 -16.75
CA LYS A 142 -10.72 2.04 -17.59
C LYS A 142 -9.71 1.81 -18.72
N ASN A 143 -8.71 2.69 -18.90
CA ASN A 143 -7.73 2.54 -19.98
C ASN A 143 -6.86 1.28 -19.73
N PRO A 144 -6.97 0.22 -20.55
CA PRO A 144 -6.24 -1.03 -20.29
C PRO A 144 -4.72 -0.83 -20.41
N ARG A 145 -4.26 -0.02 -21.37
CA ARG A 145 -2.83 0.22 -21.59
C ARG A 145 -2.18 0.87 -20.37
N ALA A 146 -2.82 1.89 -19.80
CA ALA A 146 -2.33 2.53 -18.58
C ALA A 146 -2.25 1.55 -17.40
N ASN A 147 -3.30 0.74 -17.20
CA ASN A 147 -3.33 -0.25 -16.14
C ASN A 147 -2.21 -1.30 -16.28
N TYR A 148 -1.95 -1.80 -17.49
CA TYR A 148 -0.86 -2.75 -17.74
C TYR A 148 0.52 -2.08 -17.64
N LEU A 149 0.68 -0.83 -18.08
CA LEU A 149 1.94 -0.10 -17.96
C LEU A 149 2.34 0.08 -16.50
N PHE A 150 1.43 0.51 -15.64
CA PHE A 150 1.72 0.62 -14.21
C PHE A 150 2.02 -0.73 -13.56
N LEU A 151 1.27 -1.79 -13.92
CA LEU A 151 1.57 -3.14 -13.45
C LEU A 151 2.98 -3.57 -13.84
N LEU A 152 3.34 -3.40 -15.11
CA LEU A 152 4.67 -3.74 -15.61
C LEU A 152 5.76 -2.90 -14.93
N ALA A 153 5.54 -1.59 -14.77
CA ALA A 153 6.49 -0.71 -14.09
C ALA A 153 6.73 -1.13 -12.63
N GLY A 154 5.66 -1.45 -11.89
CA GLY A 154 5.77 -1.93 -10.51
C GLY A 154 6.49 -3.25 -10.39
N LEU A 155 6.19 -4.21 -11.29
CA LEU A 155 6.89 -5.50 -11.34
C LEU A 155 8.37 -5.31 -11.65
N LEU A 156 8.71 -4.54 -12.69
CA LEU A 156 10.11 -4.28 -13.07
C LEU A 156 10.88 -3.56 -11.97
N ALA A 157 10.28 -2.56 -11.30
CA ALA A 157 10.90 -1.86 -10.20
C ALA A 157 11.16 -2.79 -9.00
N THR A 158 10.21 -3.66 -8.68
CA THR A 158 10.35 -4.64 -7.59
C THR A 158 11.40 -5.71 -7.94
N THR A 159 11.42 -6.20 -9.18
CA THR A 159 12.46 -7.12 -9.66
C THR A 159 13.84 -6.47 -9.64
N ALA A 160 13.96 -5.20 -10.05
CA ALA A 160 15.21 -4.45 -9.97
C ALA A 160 15.67 -4.27 -8.52
N ALA A 161 14.75 -3.97 -7.60
CA ALA A 161 15.05 -3.87 -6.17
C ALA A 161 15.63 -5.18 -5.62
N VAL A 162 15.07 -6.33 -6.00
CA VAL A 162 15.62 -7.63 -5.63
C VAL A 162 16.98 -7.86 -6.28
N TRP A 163 17.08 -7.71 -7.60
CA TRP A 163 18.30 -7.97 -8.37
C TRP A 163 19.51 -7.16 -7.90
N LEU A 164 19.32 -5.89 -7.53
CA LEU A 164 20.39 -5.00 -7.09
C LEU A 164 20.85 -5.24 -5.64
N THR A 165 20.22 -6.18 -4.93
CA THR A 165 20.51 -6.48 -3.51
C THR A 165 20.94 -7.92 -3.26
N ILE A 166 21.11 -8.70 -4.33
CA ILE A 166 21.74 -10.04 -4.33
C ILE A 166 23.20 -9.86 -4.76
#